data_AF-A0AA47N0X3-F1
#
_entry.id   AF-A0AA47N0X3-F1
#
_cell.length_a   1.000
_cell.length_b   1.000
_cell.length_c   1.000
_cell.angle_alpha   90.00
_cell.angle_beta   90.00
_cell.angle_gamma   90.00
#
_symmetry.space_group_name_H-M   'P 1'
#
loop_
_entity.id
_entity.type
_entity.pdbx_description
1 polymer ?
#
loop_
_entity_poly.entity_id
_entity_poly.type
_entity_poly.pdbx_seq_one_letter_code
_entity_poly.pdbx_strand_id
1 'polypeptide(L)'
;MTPSACQAELQLGLSLEEVARRRAYHGWNEFDISEEEPLWKKYICQFKDPLILLLLASAVISVLMHQFDDAISITVAIIIVVTVAFVQTEDEESTGIKKMAAFTVRDGRLEQLLARELVPGDTVCLSVGERVPADLRLFEDSDLSVDESSLTGESTPSSKSTAPQSPASNGDIASCNNLAFMGTLVRCGKAKGIVIGTGENSEFGEVFKMMQAEEAPKTPLQKSMDLLGKQLSLYSFCIIGTLVVCLEQ
;
A
#
# COMPACT_ATOMS: atom_id res chain seq x y z
N MET A 1 14.92 -32.49 22.18
CA MET A 1 14.36 -31.40 22.99
C MET A 1 12.89 -31.74 23.25
N THR A 2 12.46 -31.77 24.51
CA THR A 2 11.08 -32.13 24.86
C THR A 2 10.12 -31.02 24.40
N PRO A 3 8.94 -31.36 23.83
CA PRO A 3 7.99 -30.36 23.32
C PRO A 3 7.52 -29.36 24.39
N SER A 4 7.54 -29.77 25.66
CA SER A 4 7.21 -28.93 26.82
C SER A 4 8.19 -27.78 27.08
N ALA A 5 9.47 -27.92 26.71
CA ALA A 5 10.46 -26.88 26.92
C ALA A 5 10.31 -25.75 25.89
N CYS A 6 10.05 -26.11 24.62
CA CYS A 6 9.75 -25.13 23.58
C CYS A 6 8.45 -24.38 23.86
N GLN A 7 7.41 -25.03 24.40
CA GLN A 7 6.15 -24.36 24.75
C GLN A 7 6.30 -23.31 25.86
N ALA A 8 7.18 -23.55 26.85
CA ALA A 8 7.46 -22.57 27.89
C ALA A 8 8.19 -21.33 27.34
N GLU A 9 9.09 -21.54 26.38
CA GLU A 9 9.82 -20.47 25.68
C GLU A 9 8.86 -19.63 24.80
N LEU A 10 7.86 -20.27 24.17
CA LEU A 10 6.82 -19.59 23.39
C LEU A 10 5.90 -18.69 24.23
N GLN A 11 5.63 -19.08 25.48
CA GLN A 11 4.84 -18.27 26.42
C GLN A 11 5.66 -17.11 27.00
N LEU A 12 6.99 -17.24 27.12
CA LEU A 12 7.86 -16.15 27.56
C LEU A 12 8.10 -15.12 26.45
N GLY A 13 8.07 -15.55 25.19
CA GLY A 13 8.36 -14.67 24.05
C GLY A 13 9.85 -14.33 23.92
N LEU A 14 10.18 -13.38 23.06
CA LEU A 14 11.57 -12.99 22.80
C LEU A 14 12.11 -12.03 23.87
N SER A 15 13.42 -12.09 24.11
CA SER A 15 14.11 -11.08 24.90
C SER A 15 14.39 -9.83 24.08
N LEU A 16 14.47 -8.67 24.74
CA LEU A 16 14.74 -7.39 24.07
C LEU A 16 16.06 -7.39 23.27
N GLU A 17 17.08 -8.10 23.74
CA GLU A 17 18.37 -8.23 23.03
C GLU A 17 18.22 -9.02 21.72
N GLU A 18 17.46 -10.11 21.76
CA GLU A 18 17.21 -10.95 20.59
C GLU A 18 16.34 -10.21 19.55
N VAL A 19 15.36 -9.44 20.01
CA VAL A 19 14.56 -8.56 19.16
C VAL A 19 15.45 -7.55 18.43
N ALA A 20 16.36 -6.87 19.14
CA ALA A 20 17.27 -5.91 18.54
C ALA A 20 18.19 -6.57 17.49
N ARG A 21 18.70 -7.77 17.78
CA ARG A 21 19.52 -8.55 16.85
C ARG A 21 18.75 -8.94 15.59
N ARG A 22 17.52 -9.45 15.74
CA ARG A 22 16.67 -9.85 14.61
C ARG A 22 16.22 -8.66 13.78
N ARG A 23 15.91 -7.53 14.41
CA ARG A 23 15.59 -6.28 13.73
C ARG A 23 16.73 -5.78 12.86
N ALA A 24 17.98 -5.92 13.32
CA ALA A 24 19.15 -5.56 12.53
C ALA A 24 19.33 -6.44 11.28
N TYR A 25 18.87 -7.69 11.30
CA TYR A 25 18.98 -8.63 10.18
C TYR A 25 17.79 -8.61 9.23
N HIS A 26 16.56 -8.59 9.76
CA HIS A 26 15.33 -8.68 8.98
C HIS A 26 14.75 -7.31 8.58
N GLY A 27 15.18 -6.22 9.23
CA GLY A 27 14.60 -4.90 9.02
C GLY A 27 13.28 -4.68 9.79
N TRP A 28 12.53 -3.67 9.38
CA TRP A 28 11.24 -3.31 9.97
C TRP A 28 10.10 -4.03 9.26
N ASN A 29 8.97 -4.25 9.96
CA ASN A 29 7.74 -4.78 9.37
C ASN A 29 6.99 -3.66 8.61
N GLU A 30 7.61 -3.17 7.54
CA GLU A 30 7.04 -2.20 6.60
C GLU A 30 7.25 -2.72 5.19
N PHE A 31 6.35 -2.35 4.29
CA PHE A 31 6.58 -2.55 2.86
C PHE A 31 7.56 -1.48 2.40
N ASP A 32 8.56 -1.86 1.60
CA ASP A 32 9.34 -0.88 0.86
C ASP A 32 8.39 -0.28 -0.17
N ILE A 33 7.83 0.88 0.17
CA ILE A 33 7.11 1.70 -0.78
C ILE A 33 8.21 2.17 -1.71
N SER A 34 8.25 1.58 -2.90
CA SER A 34 9.24 1.87 -3.91
C SER A 34 9.46 3.36 -3.99
N GLU A 35 10.74 3.77 -3.93
CA GLU A 35 11.26 5.13 -3.75
C GLU A 35 10.17 6.18 -3.96
N GLU A 36 9.67 6.78 -2.86
CA GLU A 36 8.80 7.95 -2.94
C GLU A 36 9.41 8.87 -3.99
N GLU A 37 8.75 9.01 -5.15
CA GLU A 37 9.24 9.92 -6.17
C GLU A 37 9.50 11.24 -5.47
N PRO A 38 10.72 11.79 -5.57
CA PRO A 38 11.09 12.88 -4.69
C PRO A 38 10.09 14.02 -4.90
N LEU A 39 9.70 14.72 -3.83
CA LEU A 39 8.55 15.64 -3.85
C LEU A 39 8.58 16.64 -5.02
N TRP A 40 9.79 17.05 -5.46
CA TRP A 40 9.98 17.91 -6.63
C TRP A 40 9.59 17.23 -7.96
N LYS A 41 9.81 15.91 -8.11
CA LYS A 41 9.40 15.12 -9.26
C LYS A 41 7.88 14.95 -9.28
N LYS A 42 7.23 14.65 -8.14
CA LYS A 42 5.76 14.64 -8.02
C LYS A 42 5.16 16.00 -8.41
N TYR A 43 5.75 17.10 -7.91
CA TYR A 43 5.35 18.47 -8.24
C TYR A 43 5.50 18.79 -9.74
N ILE A 44 6.64 18.43 -10.36
CA ILE A 44 6.85 18.61 -11.80
C ILE A 44 5.91 17.71 -12.63
N CYS A 45 5.58 16.52 -12.13
CA CYS A 45 4.66 15.62 -12.82
C CYS A 45 3.25 16.21 -12.95
N GLN A 46 2.80 17.03 -11.99
CA GLN A 46 1.53 17.75 -12.10
C GLN A 46 1.48 18.72 -13.29
N PHE A 47 2.62 19.31 -13.70
CA PHE A 47 2.65 20.15 -14.91
C PHE A 47 2.40 19.36 -16.21
N LYS A 48 2.44 18.04 -16.18
CA LYS A 48 2.06 17.19 -17.32
C LYS A 48 0.56 16.95 -17.42
N ASP A 49 -0.23 17.43 -16.45
CA ASP A 49 -1.69 17.33 -16.55
C ASP A 49 -2.17 18.09 -17.80
N PRO A 50 -2.99 17.45 -18.67
CA PRO A 50 -3.48 18.08 -19.89
C PRO A 50 -4.22 19.41 -19.65
N LEU A 51 -4.87 19.58 -18.49
CA LEU A 51 -5.53 20.85 -18.13
C LEU A 51 -4.51 21.95 -17.83
N ILE A 52 -3.43 21.63 -17.09
CA ILE A 52 -2.36 22.59 -16.77
C ILE A 52 -1.57 22.96 -18.04
N LEU A 53 -1.28 21.98 -18.91
CA LEU A 53 -0.62 22.24 -20.20
C LEU A 53 -1.44 23.18 -21.10
N LEU A 54 -2.77 23.04 -21.11
CA LEU A 54 -3.66 23.92 -21.86
C LEU A 54 -3.62 25.35 -21.31
N LEU A 55 -3.64 25.52 -19.99
CA LEU A 55 -3.52 26.83 -19.35
C LEU A 55 -2.15 27.47 -19.61
N LEU A 56 -1.08 26.67 -19.59
CA LEU A 56 0.27 27.13 -19.88
C LEU A 56 0.40 27.58 -21.35
N ALA A 57 -0.22 26.85 -22.29
CA ALA A 57 -0.31 27.27 -23.68
C ALA A 57 -1.06 28.61 -23.84
N SER A 58 -2.15 28.81 -23.08
CA SER A 58 -2.89 30.09 -23.07
C SER A 58 -2.05 31.25 -22.51
N ALA A 59 -1.26 31.01 -21.46
CA ALA A 59 -0.32 32.00 -20.94
C ALA A 59 0.73 32.40 -21.99
N VAL A 60 1.30 31.44 -22.72
CA VAL A 60 2.28 31.68 -23.79
C VAL A 60 1.68 32.51 -24.93
N ILE A 61 0.45 32.20 -25.36
CA ILE A 61 -0.25 32.97 -26.39
C ILE A 61 -0.49 34.43 -25.93
N SER A 62 -0.85 34.63 -24.66
CA SER A 62 -1.07 35.98 -24.10
C SER A 62 0.22 36.82 -24.09
N VAL A 63 1.36 36.19 -23.80
CA VAL A 63 2.68 36.84 -23.90
C VAL A 63 3.01 37.21 -25.34
N LEU A 64 2.74 36.33 -26.30
CA LEU A 64 2.91 36.60 -27.74
C LEU A 64 2.05 37.78 -28.21
N MET A 65 0.84 37.93 -27.66
CA MET A 65 -0.05 39.07 -27.92
C MET A 65 0.33 40.35 -27.18
N HIS A 66 1.46 40.35 -26.44
CA HIS A 66 1.96 41.49 -25.67
C HIS A 66 1.02 41.95 -24.53
N GLN A 67 0.07 41.09 -24.12
CA GLN A 67 -0.85 41.30 -23.00
C GLN A 67 -0.28 40.68 -21.73
N PHE A 68 0.63 41.42 -21.09
CA PHE A 68 1.33 40.94 -19.89
C PHE A 68 0.40 40.79 -18.67
N ASP A 69 -0.61 41.65 -18.54
CA ASP A 69 -1.55 41.60 -17.40
C ASP A 69 -2.32 40.26 -17.37
N ASP A 70 -2.78 39.79 -18.53
CA ASP A 70 -3.49 38.52 -18.66
C ASP A 70 -2.55 37.32 -18.45
N ALA A 71 -1.35 37.37 -19.02
CA ALA A 71 -0.35 36.32 -18.86
C ALA A 71 0.07 36.13 -17.40
N ILE A 72 0.24 37.23 -16.65
CA ILE A 72 0.58 37.20 -15.22
C ILE A 72 -0.56 36.58 -14.43
N SER A 73 -1.81 36.99 -14.68
CA SER A 73 -2.99 36.44 -14.00
C SER A 73 -3.13 34.93 -14.17
N ILE A 74 -2.98 34.43 -15.41
CA ILE A 74 -3.05 33.00 -15.72
C ILE A 74 -1.91 32.24 -15.02
N THR A 75 -0.70 32.78 -15.04
CA THR A 75 0.47 32.15 -14.40
C THR A 75 0.28 32.01 -12.88
N VAL A 76 -0.23 33.04 -12.22
CA VAL A 76 -0.52 33.01 -10.78
C VAL A 76 -1.60 31.97 -10.46
N ALA A 77 -2.67 31.90 -11.27
CA ALA A 77 -3.72 30.90 -11.10
C ALA A 77 -3.17 29.46 -11.20
N ILE A 78 -2.29 29.17 -12.16
CA ILE A 78 -1.65 27.85 -12.31
C ILE A 78 -0.84 27.50 -11.06
N ILE A 79 -0.02 28.42 -10.54
CA ILE A 79 0.80 28.17 -9.34
C ILE A 79 -0.09 27.81 -8.15
N ILE A 80 -1.20 28.52 -7.95
CA ILE A 80 -2.15 28.24 -6.85
C ILE A 80 -2.77 26.85 -7.02
N VAL A 81 -3.27 26.52 -8.22
CA VAL A 81 -3.91 25.23 -8.49
C VAL A 81 -2.95 24.05 -8.26
N VAL A 82 -1.72 24.15 -8.76
CA VAL A 82 -0.69 23.11 -8.56
C VAL A 82 -0.34 22.97 -7.08
N THR A 83 -0.23 24.08 -6.36
CA THR A 83 0.09 24.05 -4.93
C THR A 83 -1.04 23.41 -4.11
N VAL A 84 -2.29 23.75 -4.41
CA VAL A 84 -3.48 23.16 -3.75
C VAL A 84 -3.58 21.66 -4.05
N ALA A 85 -3.39 21.26 -5.31
CA ALA A 85 -3.42 19.86 -5.71
C ALA A 85 -2.29 19.05 -5.04
N PHE A 86 -1.09 19.63 -4.89
CA PHE A 86 0.01 19.01 -4.15
C PHE A 86 -0.34 18.80 -2.68
N VAL A 87 -0.88 19.82 -2.00
CA VAL A 87 -1.30 19.70 -0.58
C VAL A 87 -2.40 18.64 -0.39
N GLN A 88 -3.33 18.51 -1.33
CA GLN A 88 -4.40 17.51 -1.25
C GLN A 88 -3.93 16.06 -1.43
N THR A 89 -2.76 15.84 -2.05
CA THR A 89 -2.25 14.49 -2.35
C THR A 89 -1.57 13.83 -1.14
N GLU A 90 -1.04 14.63 -0.20
CA GLU A 90 -0.21 14.13 0.91
C GLU A 90 -1.02 13.45 2.03
N ASP A 91 -2.33 13.69 2.14
CA ASP A 91 -3.15 13.22 3.27
C ASP A 91 -3.64 11.76 3.12
N GLU A 92 -3.73 11.20 1.90
CA GLU A 92 -4.38 9.90 1.66
C GLU A 92 -3.43 8.68 1.69
N GLU A 93 -2.15 8.82 1.34
CA GLU A 93 -1.28 7.64 1.10
C GLU A 93 -0.64 7.02 2.37
N SER A 94 -0.57 7.73 3.50
CA SER A 94 0.31 7.33 4.62
C SER A 94 -0.37 6.73 5.85
N THR A 95 -1.69 6.75 5.96
CA THR A 95 -2.37 6.60 7.27
C THR A 95 -3.02 5.24 7.53
N GLY A 96 -3.29 4.42 6.51
CA GLY A 96 -4.11 3.21 6.67
C GLY A 96 -3.41 2.02 7.36
N ILE A 97 -2.12 1.80 7.10
CA ILE A 97 -1.41 0.58 7.54
C ILE A 97 -0.33 0.88 8.59
N LYS A 98 0.30 2.06 8.57
CA LYS A 98 1.42 2.42 9.47
C LYS A 98 1.07 2.56 10.95
N LYS A 99 -0.22 2.59 11.31
CA LYS A 99 -0.71 2.81 12.70
C LYS A 99 -1.43 1.61 13.31
N MET A 100 -1.18 0.40 12.81
CA MET A 100 -1.75 -0.79 13.41
C MET A 100 -1.00 -1.10 14.72
N ALA A 101 -1.73 -1.22 15.82
CA ALA A 101 -1.17 -1.67 17.09
C ALA A 101 -1.21 -3.21 17.15
N ALA A 102 -0.17 -3.80 17.73
CA ALA A 102 -0.06 -5.23 17.94
C ALA A 102 0.23 -5.52 19.41
N PHE A 103 -0.43 -6.53 19.97
CA PHE A 103 -0.13 -7.03 21.31
C PHE A 103 0.88 -8.16 21.21
N THR A 104 2.06 -7.96 21.79
CA THR A 104 3.16 -8.94 21.76
C THR A 104 3.53 -9.39 23.16
N VAL A 105 4.15 -10.56 23.27
CA VAL A 105 4.76 -11.03 24.52
C VAL A 105 6.27 -11.00 24.36
N ARG A 106 6.95 -10.20 25.20
CA ARG A 106 8.42 -10.09 25.28
C ARG A 106 8.85 -10.17 26.74
N ASP A 107 9.90 -10.95 27.03
CA ASP A 107 10.37 -11.22 28.40
C ASP A 107 9.24 -11.60 29.40
N GLY A 108 8.23 -12.32 28.93
CA GLY A 108 7.06 -12.77 29.68
C GLY A 108 6.02 -11.69 29.98
N ARG A 109 6.16 -10.49 29.39
CA ARG A 109 5.24 -9.35 29.57
C ARG A 109 4.48 -9.09 28.29
N LEU A 110 3.19 -8.82 28.45
CA LEU A 110 2.34 -8.39 27.34
C LEU A 110 2.55 -6.89 27.11
N GLU A 111 3.08 -6.54 25.94
CA GLU A 111 3.38 -5.17 25.54
C GLU A 111 2.63 -4.82 24.24
N GLN A 112 2.05 -3.63 24.22
CA GLN A 112 1.43 -3.07 23.03
C GLN A 112 2.48 -2.28 22.25
N LEU A 113 2.76 -2.72 21.02
CA LEU A 113 3.75 -2.12 20.14
C LEU A 113 3.09 -1.73 18.82
N LEU A 114 3.78 -0.90 18.03
CA LEU A 114 3.40 -0.65 16.64
C LEU A 114 3.69 -1.90 15.82
N ALA A 115 2.82 -2.24 14.86
CA ALA A 115 3.01 -3.38 13.96
C ALA A 115 4.36 -3.32 13.22
N ARG A 116 4.87 -2.12 12.92
CA ARG A 116 6.20 -1.86 12.36
C ARG A 116 7.33 -2.51 13.17
N GLU A 117 7.19 -2.57 14.48
CA GLU A 117 8.23 -3.01 15.41
C GLU A 117 8.33 -4.54 15.55
N LEU A 118 7.41 -5.28 14.92
CA LEU A 118 7.40 -6.73 14.96
C LEU A 118 8.60 -7.31 14.22
N VAL A 119 9.16 -8.36 14.81
CA VAL A 119 10.24 -9.14 14.18
C VAL A 119 9.86 -10.61 14.08
N PRO A 120 10.44 -11.36 13.12
CA PRO A 120 10.24 -12.80 13.04
C PRO A 120 10.57 -13.50 14.35
N GLY A 121 9.62 -14.31 14.83
CA GLY A 121 9.66 -15.04 16.09
C GLY A 121 9.05 -14.32 17.29
N ASP A 122 8.56 -13.08 17.17
CA ASP A 122 7.75 -12.46 18.22
C ASP A 122 6.47 -13.29 18.44
N THR A 123 6.03 -13.40 19.70
CA THR A 123 4.72 -13.97 20.04
C THR A 123 3.69 -12.86 19.99
N VAL A 124 2.70 -12.96 19.10
CA VAL A 124 1.60 -12.01 18.95
C VAL A 124 0.31 -12.62 19.50
N CYS A 125 -0.44 -11.83 20.26
CA CYS A 125 -1.77 -12.16 20.73
C CYS A 125 -2.81 -11.49 19.83
N LEU A 126 -3.78 -12.27 19.36
CA LEU A 126 -4.89 -11.83 18.52
C LEU A 126 -6.19 -11.84 19.31
N SER A 127 -6.94 -10.73 19.23
CA SER A 127 -8.29 -10.60 19.78
C SER A 127 -9.31 -10.22 18.70
N VAL A 128 -10.59 -10.46 19.00
CA VAL A 128 -11.70 -10.07 18.13
C VAL A 128 -11.66 -8.57 17.79
N GLY A 129 -11.83 -8.25 16.50
CA GLY A 129 -11.85 -6.88 15.99
C GLY A 129 -10.47 -6.33 15.62
N GLU A 130 -9.39 -7.06 15.93
CA GLU A 130 -8.04 -6.69 15.52
C GLU A 130 -7.72 -7.22 14.13
N ARG A 131 -6.88 -6.49 13.42
CA ARG A 131 -6.28 -6.96 12.18
C ARG A 131 -4.94 -7.62 12.48
N VAL A 132 -4.67 -8.69 11.76
CA VAL A 132 -3.43 -9.45 11.92
C VAL A 132 -2.24 -8.60 11.42
N PRO A 133 -1.22 -8.33 12.27
CA PRO A 133 -0.20 -7.32 11.97
C PRO A 133 0.99 -7.81 11.13
N ALA A 134 1.19 -9.14 11.06
CA ALA A 134 2.24 -9.83 10.32
C ALA A 134 1.78 -11.28 10.07
N ASP A 135 2.47 -12.07 9.25
CA ASP A 135 2.10 -13.46 9.07
C ASP A 135 2.45 -14.29 10.30
N LEU A 136 1.46 -14.99 10.86
CA LEU A 136 1.58 -15.71 12.12
C LEU A 136 1.35 -17.21 11.94
N ARG A 137 2.20 -18.02 12.57
CA ARG A 137 1.92 -19.44 12.82
C ARG A 137 1.23 -19.60 14.16
N LEU A 138 -0.02 -20.04 14.14
CA LEU A 138 -0.83 -20.22 15.35
C LEU A 138 -0.34 -21.44 16.15
N PHE A 139 -0.18 -21.26 17.45
CA PHE A 139 0.16 -22.34 18.39
C PHE A 139 -0.82 -22.46 19.56
N GLU A 140 -1.66 -21.44 19.78
CA GLU A 140 -2.76 -21.46 20.74
C GLU A 140 -3.98 -20.82 20.07
N ASP A 141 -5.12 -21.49 20.07
CA ASP A 141 -6.37 -20.99 19.49
C ASP A 141 -7.58 -21.26 20.41
N SER A 142 -8.56 -20.37 20.37
CA SER A 142 -9.82 -20.49 21.10
C SER A 142 -10.95 -20.03 20.18
N ASP A 143 -11.48 -20.98 19.40
CA ASP A 143 -12.52 -20.75 18.39
C ASP A 143 -12.21 -19.57 17.45
N LEU A 144 -10.96 -19.53 16.94
CA LEU A 144 -10.50 -18.44 16.10
C LEU A 144 -11.14 -18.52 14.71
N SER A 145 -11.77 -17.42 14.29
CA SER A 145 -12.24 -17.25 12.90
C SER A 145 -11.74 -15.92 12.34
N VAL A 146 -11.17 -15.97 11.14
CA VAL A 146 -10.52 -14.84 10.48
C VAL A 146 -11.19 -14.58 9.14
N ASP A 147 -11.36 -13.31 8.81
CA ASP A 147 -11.85 -12.86 7.51
C ASP A 147 -10.67 -12.62 6.56
N GLU A 148 -10.55 -13.52 5.59
CA GLU A 148 -9.47 -13.55 4.60
C GLU A 148 -9.91 -12.98 3.25
N SER A 149 -11.08 -12.34 3.17
CA SER A 149 -11.60 -11.72 1.95
C SER A 149 -10.64 -10.74 1.28
N SER A 150 -9.76 -10.11 2.06
CA SER A 150 -8.74 -9.19 1.55
C SER A 150 -7.62 -9.88 0.76
N LEU A 151 -7.39 -11.19 0.97
CA LEU A 151 -6.34 -11.95 0.30
C LEU A 151 -6.89 -12.99 -0.68
N THR A 152 -8.00 -13.67 -0.33
CA THR A 152 -8.59 -14.74 -1.14
C THR A 152 -9.82 -14.29 -1.94
N GLY A 153 -10.45 -13.17 -1.56
CA GLY A 153 -11.72 -12.74 -2.13
C GLY A 153 -12.95 -13.52 -1.63
N GLU A 154 -12.77 -14.51 -0.76
CA GLU A 154 -13.87 -15.28 -0.18
C GLU A 154 -14.47 -14.55 1.03
N SER A 155 -15.78 -14.32 1.02
CA SER A 155 -16.47 -13.55 2.07
C SER A 155 -16.83 -14.36 3.32
N THR A 156 -16.63 -15.67 3.30
CA THR A 156 -16.91 -16.56 4.44
C THR A 156 -15.71 -16.59 5.38
N PRO A 157 -15.89 -16.32 6.69
CA PRO A 157 -14.81 -16.40 7.66
C PRO A 157 -14.20 -17.81 7.68
N SER A 158 -12.87 -17.90 7.61
CA SER A 158 -12.16 -19.18 7.70
C SER A 158 -11.88 -19.51 9.17
N SER A 159 -12.18 -20.75 9.55
CA SER A 159 -11.89 -21.26 10.90
C SER A 159 -10.44 -21.72 10.97
N LYS A 160 -9.73 -21.29 12.00
CA LYS A 160 -8.30 -21.55 12.18
C LYS A 160 -8.07 -22.61 13.24
N SER A 161 -6.96 -23.34 13.12
CA SER A 161 -6.59 -24.42 14.05
C SER A 161 -5.08 -24.52 14.20
N THR A 162 -4.62 -24.88 15.39
CA THR A 162 -3.19 -25.09 15.69
C THR A 162 -2.60 -26.37 15.12
N ALA A 163 -3.44 -27.30 14.63
CA ALA A 163 -3.00 -28.59 14.11
C ALA A 163 -1.92 -28.47 13.02
N PRO A 164 -0.89 -29.34 13.01
CA PRO A 164 0.06 -29.41 11.92
C PRO A 164 -0.67 -29.76 10.62
N GLN A 165 -0.42 -28.98 9.57
CA GLN A 165 -0.99 -29.26 8.26
C GLN A 165 -0.17 -30.36 7.57
N SER A 166 -0.85 -31.25 6.86
CA SER A 166 -0.20 -32.31 6.10
C SER A 166 0.61 -31.70 4.95
N PRO A 167 1.86 -32.15 4.69
CA PRO A 167 2.71 -31.66 3.60
C PRO A 167 2.17 -31.93 2.19
N ALA A 168 0.96 -32.50 2.07
CA ALA A 168 0.28 -32.77 0.81
C ALA A 168 -0.57 -31.60 0.27
N SER A 169 -0.82 -30.54 1.06
CA SER A 169 -1.57 -29.36 0.60
C SER A 169 -0.65 -28.23 0.13
N ASN A 170 0.45 -28.58 -0.54
CA ASN A 170 1.41 -27.62 -1.04
C ASN A 170 0.77 -26.71 -2.10
N GLY A 171 0.40 -25.48 -1.71
CA GLY A 171 0.23 -24.37 -2.65
C GLY A 171 -0.98 -23.46 -2.40
N ASP A 172 -2.05 -23.94 -1.79
CA ASP A 172 -3.24 -23.10 -1.58
C ASP A 172 -3.19 -22.40 -0.21
N ILE A 173 -2.95 -21.10 -0.25
CA ILE A 173 -3.02 -20.17 0.90
C ILE A 173 -4.37 -20.35 1.65
N ALA A 174 -5.45 -20.57 0.91
CA ALA A 174 -6.79 -20.80 1.46
C ALA A 174 -6.91 -22.10 2.28
N SER A 175 -6.04 -23.08 2.05
CA SER A 175 -6.02 -24.34 2.83
C SER A 175 -5.26 -24.21 4.15
N CYS A 176 -4.48 -23.14 4.33
CA CYS A 176 -3.62 -22.93 5.49
C CYS A 176 -4.38 -22.41 6.72
N ASN A 177 -5.14 -23.32 7.35
CA ASN A 177 -5.93 -23.02 8.55
C ASN A 177 -5.05 -22.78 9.80
N ASN A 178 -3.77 -23.05 9.70
CA ASN A 178 -2.82 -23.02 10.80
C ASN A 178 -1.94 -21.75 10.77
N LEU A 179 -2.16 -20.91 9.75
CA LEU A 179 -1.58 -19.61 9.55
C LEU A 179 -2.66 -18.53 9.65
N ALA A 180 -2.25 -17.36 10.13
CA ALA A 180 -3.03 -16.13 10.05
C ALA A 180 -2.21 -15.11 9.25
N PHE A 181 -2.79 -14.61 8.15
CA PHE A 181 -2.10 -13.73 7.22
C PHE A 181 -2.23 -12.25 7.58
N MET A 182 -1.21 -11.47 7.31
CA MET A 182 -1.19 -10.02 7.52
C MET A 182 -2.39 -9.33 6.84
N GLY A 183 -2.99 -8.35 7.52
CA GLY A 183 -4.08 -7.53 6.98
C GLY A 183 -5.48 -8.13 7.12
N THR A 184 -5.59 -9.44 7.38
CA THR A 184 -6.86 -10.14 7.64
C THR A 184 -7.48 -9.70 8.97
N LEU A 185 -8.81 -9.81 9.11
CA LEU A 185 -9.54 -9.32 10.28
C LEU A 185 -10.02 -10.47 11.17
N VAL A 186 -9.72 -10.42 12.46
CA VAL A 186 -10.21 -11.42 13.42
C VAL A 186 -11.69 -11.18 13.71
N ARG A 187 -12.54 -12.13 13.30
CA ARG A 187 -14.00 -12.06 13.46
C ARG A 187 -14.45 -12.58 14.81
N CYS A 188 -13.90 -13.71 15.24
CA CYS A 188 -14.28 -14.41 16.46
C CYS A 188 -13.07 -15.08 17.10
N GLY A 189 -13.15 -15.31 18.41
CA GLY A 189 -12.16 -16.06 19.16
C GLY A 189 -10.93 -15.26 19.58
N LYS A 190 -9.95 -15.99 20.12
CA LYS A 190 -8.63 -15.47 20.49
C LYS A 190 -7.58 -16.46 20.06
N ALA A 191 -6.38 -15.97 19.77
CA ALA A 191 -5.26 -16.85 19.45
C ALA A 191 -3.93 -16.23 19.83
N LYS A 192 -2.92 -17.08 19.95
CA LYS A 192 -1.52 -16.68 19.99
C LYS A 192 -0.78 -17.34 18.84
N GLY A 193 0.06 -16.56 18.19
CA GLY A 193 0.86 -16.99 17.06
C GLY A 193 2.28 -16.46 17.14
N ILE A 194 3.19 -17.15 16.47
CA ILE A 194 4.57 -16.72 16.30
C ILE A 194 4.68 -16.04 14.94
N VAL A 195 5.33 -14.89 14.87
CA VAL A 195 5.61 -14.21 13.61
C VAL A 195 6.55 -15.08 12.76
N ILE A 196 6.10 -15.46 11.56
CA ILE A 196 6.92 -16.21 10.60
C ILE A 196 7.45 -15.32 9.47
N GLY A 197 6.70 -14.28 9.10
CA GLY A 197 7.02 -13.38 8.00
C GLY A 197 6.56 -11.96 8.29
N THR A 198 7.38 -10.98 7.90
CA THR A 198 7.15 -9.54 8.11
C THR A 198 7.41 -8.79 6.82
N GLY A 199 6.67 -7.70 6.56
CA GLY A 199 6.87 -6.78 5.44
C GLY A 199 6.82 -7.51 4.10
N GLU A 200 7.85 -7.33 3.27
CA GLU A 200 7.96 -7.98 1.95
C GLU A 200 8.03 -9.52 2.01
N ASN A 201 8.49 -10.09 3.13
CA ASN A 201 8.62 -11.54 3.29
C ASN A 201 7.32 -12.20 3.79
N SER A 202 6.21 -11.45 3.83
CA SER A 202 4.87 -11.99 4.08
C SER A 202 4.20 -12.37 2.77
N GLU A 203 3.23 -13.28 2.81
CA GLU A 203 2.40 -13.67 1.67
C GLU A 203 1.65 -12.46 1.10
N PHE A 204 1.15 -11.60 1.99
CA PHE A 204 0.54 -10.33 1.58
C PHE A 204 1.56 -9.39 0.93
N GLY A 205 2.80 -9.36 1.43
CA GLY A 205 3.90 -8.59 0.87
C GLY A 205 4.31 -9.04 -0.52
N GLU A 206 4.29 -10.33 -0.80
CA GLU A 206 4.57 -10.87 -2.13
C GLU A 206 3.48 -10.46 -3.15
N VAL A 207 2.21 -10.56 -2.76
CA VAL A 207 1.08 -10.04 -3.54
C VAL A 207 1.19 -8.53 -3.76
N PHE A 208 1.55 -7.79 -2.72
CA PHE A 208 1.73 -6.33 -2.80
C PHE A 208 2.90 -5.94 -3.71
N LYS A 209 4.00 -6.70 -3.70
CA LYS A 209 5.16 -6.50 -4.58
C LYS A 209 4.81 -6.78 -6.03
N MET A 210 4.02 -7.83 -6.30
CA MET A 210 3.48 -8.09 -7.63
C MET A 210 2.58 -6.95 -8.11
N MET A 211 1.72 -6.39 -7.25
CA MET A 211 0.91 -5.22 -7.59
C MET A 211 1.76 -3.96 -7.84
N GLN A 212 2.79 -3.69 -7.04
CA GLN A 212 3.66 -2.52 -7.23
C GLN A 212 4.54 -2.62 -8.49
N ALA A 213 4.98 -3.84 -8.84
CA ALA A 213 5.75 -4.08 -10.06
C ALA A 213 4.94 -3.83 -11.33
N GLU A 214 3.61 -3.84 -11.22
CA GLU A 214 2.70 -3.45 -12.29
C GLU A 214 2.43 -1.93 -12.15
N GLU A 215 3.05 -1.12 -13.02
CA GLU A 215 2.80 0.33 -13.07
C GLU A 215 1.30 0.62 -12.93
N ALA A 216 0.93 1.46 -11.96
CA ALA A 216 -0.46 1.78 -11.64
C ALA A 216 -1.25 2.03 -12.94
N PRO A 217 -2.20 1.15 -13.30
CA PRO A 217 -2.87 1.25 -14.58
C PRO A 217 -3.65 2.56 -14.64
N LYS A 218 -3.38 3.38 -15.67
CA LYS A 218 -4.14 4.62 -15.91
C LYS A 218 -5.63 4.38 -15.74
N THR A 219 -6.30 5.21 -14.95
CA THR A 219 -7.73 5.06 -14.67
C THR A 219 -8.52 5.05 -15.98
N PRO A 220 -9.64 4.32 -16.08
CA PRO A 220 -10.45 4.26 -17.30
C PRO A 220 -10.90 5.66 -17.77
N LEU A 221 -11.06 6.60 -16.83
CA LEU A 221 -11.42 7.98 -17.10
C LEU A 221 -10.24 8.79 -17.70
N GLN A 222 -9.02 8.62 -17.18
CA GLN A 222 -7.81 9.20 -17.78
C GLN A 222 -7.54 8.65 -19.19
N LYS A 223 -7.72 7.34 -19.42
CA LYS A 223 -7.59 6.75 -20.76
C LYS A 223 -8.60 7.36 -21.75
N SER A 224 -9.82 7.62 -21.28
CA SER A 224 -10.87 8.25 -22.10
C SER A 224 -10.57 9.71 -22.39
N MET A 225 -10.03 10.46 -21.42
CA MET A 225 -9.59 11.85 -21.60
C MET A 225 -8.40 11.96 -22.57
N ASP A 226 -7.43 11.05 -22.49
CA ASP A 226 -6.29 10.96 -23.42
C ASP A 226 -6.75 10.70 -24.87
N LEU A 227 -7.75 9.82 -25.05
CA LEU A 227 -8.34 9.52 -26.37
C LEU A 227 -9.09 10.73 -26.94
N LEU A 228 -9.93 11.37 -26.13
CA LEU A 228 -10.66 12.58 -26.54
C LEU A 228 -9.69 13.73 -26.86
N GLY A 229 -8.66 13.93 -26.05
CA GLY A 229 -7.62 14.93 -26.29
C GLY A 229 -6.88 14.70 -27.61
N LYS A 230 -6.52 13.45 -27.92
CA LYS A 230 -5.90 13.10 -29.21
C LYS A 230 -6.82 13.38 -30.39
N GLN A 231 -8.09 12.98 -30.31
CA GLN A 231 -9.07 13.21 -31.37
C GLN A 231 -9.32 14.70 -31.62
N LEU A 232 -9.50 15.47 -30.55
CA LEU A 232 -9.68 16.93 -30.65
C LEU A 232 -8.45 17.60 -31.27
N SER A 233 -7.23 17.23 -30.85
CA SER A 233 -6.02 17.82 -31.43
C SER A 233 -5.88 17.49 -32.93
N LEU A 234 -6.22 16.27 -33.35
CA LEU A 234 -6.17 15.87 -34.76
C LEU A 234 -7.14 16.70 -35.61
N TYR A 235 -8.38 16.87 -35.13
CA TYR A 235 -9.37 17.70 -35.83
C TYR A 235 -8.95 19.17 -35.88
N SER A 236 -8.42 19.72 -34.78
CA SER A 236 -7.91 21.10 -34.76
C SER A 236 -6.77 21.31 -35.77
N PHE A 237 -5.81 20.40 -35.85
CA PHE A 237 -4.72 20.49 -36.83
C PHE A 237 -5.21 20.39 -38.28
N CYS A 238 -6.18 19.50 -38.56
CA CYS A 238 -6.79 19.40 -39.90
C CYS A 238 -7.49 20.71 -40.30
N ILE A 239 -8.24 21.33 -39.39
CA ILE A 239 -8.96 22.59 -39.66
C ILE A 239 -7.99 23.74 -39.88
N ILE A 240 -6.96 23.86 -39.03
CA ILE A 240 -5.93 24.91 -39.18
C ILE A 240 -5.18 24.71 -40.50
N GLY A 241 -4.79 23.47 -40.83
CA GLY A 241 -4.10 23.16 -42.09
C GLY A 241 -4.93 23.51 -43.32
N THR A 242 -6.23 23.19 -43.33
CA THR A 242 -7.13 23.57 -44.43
C THR A 242 -7.34 25.07 -44.54
N LEU A 243 -7.45 25.79 -43.42
CA LEU A 243 -7.53 27.26 -43.43
C LEU A 243 -6.27 27.91 -43.99
N VAL A 244 -5.08 27.46 -43.59
CA VAL A 244 -3.81 27.99 -44.09
C VAL A 244 -3.68 27.75 -45.60
N VAL A 245 -3.95 26.53 -46.08
CA VAL A 245 -3.89 26.21 -47.52
C VAL A 245 -4.92 27.01 -48.32
N CYS A 246 -6.11 27.25 -47.79
CA CYS A 246 -7.12 28.12 -48.43
C CYS A 246 -6.76 29.60 -48.41
N LEU A 247 -5.98 30.07 -47.43
CA LEU A 247 -5.52 31.47 -47.35
C LEU A 247 -4.31 31.75 -48.25
N GLU A 248 -3.57 30.71 -48.63
CA GLU A 248 -2.37 30.81 -49.47
C GLU A 248 -2.65 30.63 -50.97
N GLN A 249 -3.90 30.31 -51.36
CA GLN A 249 -4.40 30.35 -52.73
C GLN A 249 -5.19 31.63 -53.01
#